data_AF-A0A3P8V9N0-F1
#
_entry.id   AF-A0A3P8V9N0-F1
#
_cell.length_a   1.000
_cell.length_b   1.000
_cell.length_c   1.000
_cell.angle_alpha   90.00
_cell.angle_beta   90.00
_cell.angle_gamma   90.00
#
_symmetry.space_group_name_H-M   'P 1'
#
loop_
_entity.id
_entity.type
_entity.pdbx_description
1 polymer ?
#
loop_
_entity_poly.entity_id
_entity_poly.type
_entity_poly.pdbx_seq_one_letter_code
_entity_poly.pdbx_strand_id
1 'polypeptide(L)' 'MVSHPEFEHAGKEAGLQVWRVEKMDLVPVPQALHGGFYCGDSYLVLCTKKTGRKMQFDLHYWLGNRIHHVLVLQNICILF' A
#
# COMPACT_ATOMS: atom_id res chain seq x y z
N MET A 1 -0.03 -0.25 -20.38
CA MET A 1 0.22 0.35 -19.05
C MET A 1 -1.06 0.18 -18.25
N VAL A 2 -1.04 -0.52 -17.12
CA VAL A 2 -2.25 -0.74 -16.31
C VAL A 2 -2.59 0.60 -15.65
N SER A 3 -3.79 1.12 -15.89
CA SER A 3 -4.29 2.35 -15.27
C SER A 3 -5.28 1.97 -14.18
N HIS A 4 -5.07 2.49 -12.97
CA HIS A 4 -5.97 2.31 -11.83
C HIS A 4 -6.38 3.69 -11.32
N PRO A 5 -7.67 3.94 -11.01
CA PRO A 5 -8.14 5.26 -10.57
C PRO A 5 -7.40 5.78 -9.32
N GLU A 6 -7.05 4.88 -8.39
CA GLU A 6 -6.25 5.24 -7.21
C GLU A 6 -4.83 5.72 -7.55
N PHE A 7 -4.24 5.27 -8.66
CA PHE A 7 -2.90 5.71 -9.06
C PHE A 7 -2.88 7.14 -9.59
N GLU A 8 -4.03 7.67 -10.04
CA GLU A 8 -4.13 9.08 -10.39
C GLU A 8 -4.01 9.98 -9.16
N HIS A 9 -4.32 9.47 -7.97
CA HIS A 9 -4.33 10.22 -6.72
C HIS A 9 -3.14 9.90 -5.80
N ALA A 10 -2.45 8.78 -6.06
CA ALA A 10 -1.29 8.35 -5.30
C ALA A 10 -0.11 9.33 -5.44
N GLY A 11 0.45 9.76 -4.32
CA GLY A 11 1.69 10.54 -4.27
C GLY A 11 1.59 11.99 -4.76
N LYS A 12 0.40 12.53 -4.97
CA LYS A 12 0.21 13.94 -5.35
C LYS A 12 0.54 14.92 -4.23
N GLU A 13 0.36 14.51 -2.98
CA GLU A 13 0.59 15.33 -1.80
C GLU A 13 1.44 14.59 -0.78
N ALA A 14 2.15 15.34 0.06
CA ALA A 14 2.92 14.75 1.15
C ALA A 14 1.96 14.17 2.20
N GLY A 15 2.22 12.94 2.64
CA GLY A 15 1.35 12.23 3.58
C GLY A 15 1.45 10.71 3.46
N LEU A 16 0.58 10.05 4.20
CA LEU A 16 0.43 8.59 4.19
C LEU A 16 -0.87 8.22 3.47
N GLN A 17 -0.76 7.38 2.46
CA GLN A 17 -1.89 6.77 1.77
C GLN A 17 -1.83 5.27 1.99
N VAL A 18 -2.96 4.68 2.38
CA VAL A 18 -3.08 3.25 2.67
C VAL A 18 -4.24 2.71 1.85
N TRP A 19 -4.01 1.62 1.14
CA TRP A 19 -5.04 0.88 0.41
C TRP A 19 -5.11 -0.55 0.93
N ARG A 20 -6.32 -1.08 0.99
CA ARG A 20 -6.59 -2.49 1.22
C ARG A 20 -6.86 -3.16 -0.13
N VAL A 21 -6.27 -4.32 -0.34
CA VAL A 21 -6.52 -5.13 -1.53
C VAL A 21 -7.78 -5.95 -1.29
N GLU A 22 -8.85 -5.64 -2.01
CA GLU A 22 -10.12 -6.36 -1.94
C GLU A 22 -10.48 -6.85 -3.33
N LYS A 23 -10.64 -8.18 -3.51
CA LYS A 23 -11.08 -8.77 -4.79
C LYS A 23 -10.26 -8.29 -6.01
N MET A 24 -8.95 -8.18 -5.86
CA MET A 24 -8.01 -7.67 -6.88
C MET A 24 -8.12 -6.18 -7.20
N ASP A 25 -8.77 -5.40 -6.33
CA ASP A 25 -8.93 -3.95 -6.44
C ASP A 25 -8.29 -3.22 -5.24
N LEU A 26 -7.88 -1.97 -5.41
CA LEU A 26 -7.31 -1.14 -4.35
C LEU A 26 -8.39 -0.24 -3.76
N VAL A 27 -8.76 -0.51 -2.50
CA VAL A 27 -9.74 0.26 -1.76
C VAL A 27 -9.03 1.17 -0.75
N PRO A 28 -9.20 2.50 -0.81
CA PRO A 28 -8.54 3.42 0.12
C PRO A 28 -9.04 3.19 1.56
N VAL A 29 -8.10 3.13 2.49
CA VAL A 29 -8.39 3.01 3.92
C VAL A 29 -8.54 4.41 4.52
N PRO A 30 -9.68 4.70 5.19
CA PRO A 30 -9.88 5.97 5.87
C PRO A 30 -8.77 6.27 6.89
N GLN A 31 -8.34 7.53 6.98
CA GLN A 31 -7.26 7.95 7.89
C GLN A 31 -7.51 7.57 9.36
N ALA A 32 -8.78 7.56 9.80
CA ALA A 32 -9.16 7.15 11.16
C ALA A 32 -8.83 5.67 11.48
N LEU A 33 -8.64 4.84 10.46
CA LEU A 33 -8.32 3.41 10.59
C LEU A 33 -6.85 3.11 10.27
N HIS A 34 -6.03 4.12 10.00
CA HIS A 34 -4.60 3.92 9.76
C HIS A 34 -3.95 3.33 11.01
N GLY A 35 -3.22 2.23 10.83
CA GLY A 35 -2.61 1.45 11.92
C GLY A 35 -3.40 0.22 12.35
N GLY A 36 -4.69 0.12 11.99
CA GLY A 36 -5.48 -1.09 12.13
C GLY A 36 -5.39 -1.97 10.89
N PHE A 37 -4.71 -3.11 10.97
CA PHE A 37 -4.57 -4.05 9.85
C PHE A 37 -5.25 -5.39 10.16
N TYR A 38 -6.13 -5.84 9.27
CA TYR A 38 -6.76 -7.16 9.38
C TYR A 38 -5.81 -8.26 8.89
N CYS A 39 -5.47 -9.23 9.74
CA CYS A 39 -4.53 -10.34 9.45
C CYS A 39 -4.84 -11.19 8.20
N GLY A 40 -6.07 -11.13 7.65
CA GLY A 40 -6.47 -11.88 6.47
C GLY A 40 -6.31 -11.13 5.15
N ASP A 41 -6.05 -9.82 5.20
CA ASP A 41 -6.09 -8.95 4.03
C ASP A 41 -4.67 -8.53 3.62
N SER A 42 -4.52 -7.97 2.43
CA SER A 42 -3.29 -7.32 1.99
C SER A 42 -3.46 -5.82 1.97
N TYR A 43 -2.39 -5.10 2.25
CA TYR A 43 -2.40 -3.64 2.21
C TYR A 43 -1.22 -3.11 1.41
N LEU A 44 -1.43 -1.98 0.77
CA LEU A 44 -0.40 -1.16 0.15
C LEU A 44 -0.31 0.15 0.92
N VAL A 45 0.90 0.58 1.26
CA VAL A 45 1.15 1.79 2.04
C VAL A 45 2.15 2.64 1.27
N LEU A 46 1.73 3.84 0.88
CA LEU A 46 2.60 4.84 0.25
C LEU A 46 2.82 5.99 1.22
N CYS A 47 4.08 6.21 1.58
CA CYS A 47 4.50 7.41 2.28
C CYS A 47 5.15 8.37 1.29
N THR A 48 4.53 9.54 1.12
CA THR A 48 5.04 10.61 0.26
C THR A 48 5.66 11.69 1.14
N LYS A 49 6.95 11.93 0.97
CA LYS A 49 7.71 12.96 1.70
C LYS A 49 8.13 14.05 0.75
N LYS A 50 7.90 15.31 1.13
CA LYS A 50 8.39 16.46 0.39
C LYS A 50 9.75 16.88 0.92
N THR A 51 10.80 16.66 0.14
CA THR A 51 12.18 17.04 0.49
C THR A 51 12.62 18.19 -0.42
N GLY A 52 12.42 19.42 0.08
CA GLY A 52 12.68 20.64 -0.69
C GLY A 52 11.76 20.74 -1.92
N ARG A 53 12.37 20.69 -3.12
CA ARG A 53 11.65 20.72 -4.41
C ARG A 53 11.30 19.33 -4.96
N LYS A 54 11.78 18.26 -4.32
CA LYS A 54 11.57 16.87 -4.78
C LYS A 54 10.53 16.18 -3.91
N MET A 55 9.82 15.22 -4.49
CA MET A 55 9.04 14.25 -3.74
C MET A 55 9.81 12.94 -3.65
N GLN A 56 9.80 12.35 -2.46
CA GLN A 56 10.30 11.02 -2.18
C GLN A 56 9.10 10.12 -1.85
N PHE A 57 9.14 8.91 -2.38
CA PHE A 57 8.07 7.93 -2.26
C PHE A 57 8.63 6.66 -1.63
N ASP A 58 8.12 6.31 -0.45
CA ASP A 58 8.41 5.05 0.21
C ASP A 58 7.17 4.16 0.09
N LEU A 59 7.22 3.13 -0.77
CA LEU A 59 6.12 2.21 -1.02
C LEU A 59 6.36 0.89 -0.28
N HIS A 60 5.41 0.49 0.55
CA HIS A 60 5.44 -0.73 1.33
C HIS A 60 4.20 -1.57 1.01
N TYR A 61 4.36 -2.90 1.02
CA TYR A 61 3.26 -3.84 0.93
C TYR A 61 3.25 -4.71 2.18
N TRP A 62 2.05 -4.99 2.69
CA TRP A 62 1.83 -5.91 3.80
C TRP A 62 0.95 -7.04 3.32
N LEU A 63 1.41 -8.28 3.52
CA LEU A 63 0.69 -9.49 3.17
C LEU A 63 0.11 -10.12 4.43
N GLY A 64 -1.20 -10.25 4.48
CA GLY A 64 -1.88 -11.01 5.53
C GLY A 64 -1.50 -12.49 5.48
N ASN A 65 -1.38 -13.11 6.64
CA ASN A 65 -0.92 -14.50 6.83
C ASN A 65 -1.90 -15.57 6.29
N ARG A 66 -3.07 -15.17 5.77
CA ARG A 66 -4.13 -16.10 5.31
C ARG A 66 -4.56 -15.91 3.86
N ILE A 67 -3.73 -15.29 3.02
CA ILE A 67 -4.04 -15.18 1.61
C ILE A 67 -3.60 -16.46 0.91
N HIS A 68 -4.56 -17.36 0.69
CA HIS A 68 -4.36 -18.72 0.17
C HIS A 68 -3.81 -18.79 -1.27
N HIS A 69 -3.73 -17.68 -2.01
CA HIS A 69 -3.22 -17.63 -3.38
C HIS A 69 -2.57 -16.27 -3.67
N VAL A 70 -1.33 -16.07 -3.21
CA VAL A 70 -0.46 -15.03 -3.77
C VAL A 70 0.65 -15.74 -4.53
N LEU A 71 0.75 -15.50 -5.83
CA LEU A 71 1.96 -15.78 -6.60
C LEU A 71 3.05 -14.88 -6.01
N VAL A 72 3.77 -15.41 -5.02
CA VAL A 72 4.87 -14.71 -4.38
C VAL A 72 6.01 -14.69 -5.39
N LEU A 73 6.19 -13.57 -6.10
CA LEU A 73 7.52 -13.19 -6.55
C LEU A 73 8.31 -12.90 -5.28
N GLN A 74 8.86 -13.97 -4.70
CA GLN A 74 9.74 -13.89 -3.55
C GLN A 74 10.95 -13.09 -3.97
N ASN A 75 11.11 -11.91 -3.38
CA ASN A 75 12.36 -11.55 -2.75
C ASN A 75 12.12 -10.39 -1.79
N ILE A 76 12.70 -10.58 -0.60
CA ILE A 76 13.00 -9.57 0.43
C ILE A 76 11.99 -9.47 1.59
N CYS A 77 12.52 -9.91 2.74
CA CYS A 77 12.15 -9.58 4.12
C CYS A 77 11.04 -10.39 4.81
N ILE A 78 11.39 -11.64 5.14
CA ILE A 78 11.13 -12.16 6.50
C ILE A 78 12.43 -11.95 7.28
N LEU A 79 12.44 -10.93 8.15
CA LEU A 79 13.37 -10.79 9.25
C LEU A 79 12.69 -9.88 10.28
N PHE A 80 11.74 -10.46 11.01
CA PHE A 80 11.51 -10.31 12.45
C PHE A 80 10.73 -11.53 12.92
#